data_AF-A0AA43XKR9-F1
#
_entry.id   AF-A0AA43XKR9-F1
#
_cell.length_a   1.000
_cell.length_b   1.000
_cell.length_c   1.000
_cell.angle_alpha   90.00
_cell.angle_beta   90.00
_cell.angle_gamma   90.00
#
_symmetry.space_group_name_H-M   'P 1'
#
loop_
_entity.id
_entity.type
_entity.pdbx_description
1 polymer ?
#
loop_
_entity_poly.entity_id
_entity_poly.type
_entity_poly.pdbx_seq_one_letter_code
_entity_poly.pdbx_strand_id
1 'polypeptide(L)'
;MESKQLIIECENGKNIYRLLTERFAEERFFDGPAKSILSGDNLYIIYGEKYYYRNKSRIFATITMHRRADNECRINILLGGGSGGVTVTLGAEKNLMKKIIKRVEEVTEENQWILTEVDEEKEEKEKKKDKEQKSEDENTGKNMGPL
;
A
#
# COMPACT_ATOMS: atom_id res chain seq x y z
N MET A 1 10.54 -8.86 5.15
CA MET A 1 9.16 -8.42 4.86
C MET A 1 9.20 -6.92 4.83
N GLU A 2 8.95 -6.36 3.66
CA GLU A 2 9.03 -4.93 3.37
C GLU A 2 7.61 -4.47 3.03
N SER A 3 7.15 -3.39 3.66
CA SER A 3 5.85 -2.78 3.40
C SER A 3 6.02 -1.33 2.94
N LYS A 4 5.08 -0.87 2.12
CA LYS A 4 4.95 0.55 1.81
C LYS A 4 3.49 0.92 1.64
N GLN A 5 3.13 2.09 2.13
CA GLN A 5 1.81 2.66 1.91
C GLN A 5 1.93 3.98 1.14
N LEU A 6 1.10 4.10 0.12
CA LEU A 6 0.98 5.28 -0.72
C LEU A 6 -0.48 5.74 -0.72
N ILE A 7 -0.70 7.04 -0.85
CA ILE A 7 -2.01 7.65 -1.06
C ILE A 7 -1.95 8.42 -2.38
N ILE A 8 -2.94 8.16 -3.23
CA ILE A 8 -3.15 8.91 -4.48
C ILE A 8 -4.42 9.74 -4.33
N GLU A 9 -4.28 11.05 -4.57
CA GLU A 9 -5.38 12.00 -4.65
C GLU A 9 -5.54 12.51 -6.09
N CYS A 10 -6.77 12.61 -6.58
CA CYS A 10 -7.07 13.08 -7.93
C CYS A 10 -8.46 13.72 -8.04
N GLU A 11 -8.64 14.70 -8.91
CA GLU A 11 -9.93 15.40 -9.06
C GLU A 11 -11.05 14.51 -9.63
N ASN A 12 -10.72 13.42 -10.33
CA ASN A 12 -11.66 12.48 -10.94
C ASN A 12 -11.22 11.01 -10.74
N GLY A 13 -11.37 10.47 -9.52
CA GLY A 13 -10.88 9.12 -9.17
C GLY A 13 -11.69 7.93 -9.69
N LYS A 14 -12.65 8.17 -10.59
CA LYS A 14 -13.25 7.10 -11.39
C LYS A 14 -12.20 6.57 -12.36
N ASN A 15 -11.48 5.52 -11.93
CA ASN A 15 -10.60 4.61 -12.69
C ASN A 15 -9.12 4.53 -12.24
N ILE A 16 -8.72 5.08 -11.08
CA ILE A 16 -7.32 4.94 -10.57
C ILE A 16 -6.88 3.47 -10.57
N TYR A 17 -7.70 2.60 -9.97
CA TYR A 17 -7.41 1.17 -9.86
C TYR A 17 -7.34 0.48 -11.24
N ARG A 18 -8.18 0.90 -12.19
CA ARG A 18 -8.23 0.30 -13.53
C ARG A 18 -6.95 0.61 -14.29
N LEU A 19 -6.57 1.89 -14.30
CA LEU A 19 -5.34 2.34 -14.95
C LEU A 19 -4.11 1.69 -14.32
N LEU A 20 -4.00 1.67 -13.00
CA LEU A 20 -2.89 0.99 -12.32
C LEU A 20 -2.86 -0.51 -12.63
N THR A 21 -4.02 -1.18 -12.65
CA THR A 21 -4.09 -2.62 -12.96
C THR A 21 -3.67 -2.91 -14.40
N GLU A 22 -4.14 -2.12 -15.37
CA GLU A 22 -3.74 -2.23 -16.78
C GLU A 22 -2.23 -2.04 -16.93
N ARG A 23 -1.67 -1.00 -16.31
CA ARG A 23 -0.23 -0.69 -16.36
C ARG A 23 0.64 -1.74 -15.66
N PHE A 24 0.15 -2.33 -14.57
CA PHE A 24 0.85 -3.42 -13.89
C PHE A 24 0.75 -4.76 -14.64
N ALA A 25 -0.31 -4.98 -15.42
CA ALA A 25 -0.42 -6.17 -16.27
C ALA A 25 0.55 -6.13 -17.47
N GLU A 26 0.83 -4.93 -18.00
CA GLU A 26 1.84 -4.72 -19.05
C GLU A 26 3.26 -5.00 -18.53
N GLU A 27 3.53 -4.67 -17.27
CA GLU A 27 4.85 -4.84 -16.67
C GLU A 27 5.04 -6.24 -16.09
N ARG A 28 6.08 -6.94 -16.58
CA ARG A 28 6.47 -8.27 -16.08
C ARG A 28 7.21 -8.18 -14.74
N PHE A 29 6.53 -7.65 -13.72
CA PHE A 29 7.04 -7.64 -12.35
C PHE A 29 7.27 -9.05 -11.82
N PHE A 30 6.38 -9.98 -12.18
CA PHE A 30 6.37 -11.36 -11.73
C PHE A 30 6.82 -12.30 -12.86
N ASP A 31 7.29 -13.48 -12.49
CA ASP A 31 7.79 -14.45 -13.48
C ASP A 31 6.65 -15.23 -14.16
N GLY A 32 5.41 -15.02 -13.71
CA GLY A 32 4.18 -15.52 -14.32
C GLY A 32 3.10 -14.43 -14.34
N PRO A 33 1.87 -14.74 -14.81
CA PRO A 33 0.79 -13.77 -14.81
C PRO A 33 0.48 -13.33 -13.38
N ALA A 34 0.46 -12.02 -13.16
CA ALA A 34 -0.07 -11.45 -11.93
C ALA A 34 -1.53 -11.89 -11.79
N LYS A 35 -1.92 -12.32 -10.60
CA LYS A 35 -3.33 -12.61 -10.31
C LYS A 35 -3.95 -11.36 -9.73
N SER A 36 -5.12 -10.98 -10.23
CA SER A 36 -5.91 -9.89 -9.70
C SER A 36 -7.23 -10.41 -9.12
N ILE A 37 -7.65 -9.82 -8.00
CA ILE A 37 -8.93 -10.09 -7.34
C ILE A 37 -9.59 -8.75 -7.08
N LEU A 38 -10.85 -8.64 -7.48
CA LEU A 38 -11.75 -7.57 -7.05
C LEU A 38 -12.59 -8.10 -5.88
N SER A 39 -12.46 -7.48 -4.72
CA SER A 39 -13.19 -7.83 -3.51
C SER A 39 -14.15 -6.71 -3.14
N GLY A 40 -15.43 -6.87 -3.45
CA GLY A 40 -16.42 -5.78 -3.33
C GLY A 40 -16.12 -4.64 -4.31
N ASP A 41 -16.62 -3.44 -4.02
CA ASP A 41 -16.54 -2.32 -4.98
C ASP A 41 -15.24 -1.50 -4.86
N ASN A 42 -14.52 -1.66 -3.74
CA ASN A 42 -13.48 -0.71 -3.34
C ASN A 42 -12.10 -1.34 -3.09
N LEU A 43 -11.96 -2.67 -3.15
CA LEU A 43 -10.69 -3.35 -2.86
C LEU A 43 -10.20 -4.15 -4.07
N TYR A 44 -9.02 -3.77 -4.56
CA TYR A 44 -8.35 -4.44 -5.66
C TYR A 44 -7.03 -5.01 -5.17
N ILE A 45 -6.80 -6.29 -5.41
CA ILE A 45 -5.62 -7.01 -4.94
C ILE A 45 -4.90 -7.57 -6.15
N ILE A 46 -3.62 -7.26 -6.30
CA ILE A 46 -2.72 -7.87 -7.28
C ILE A 46 -1.66 -8.63 -6.51
N TYR A 47 -1.41 -9.87 -6.87
CA TYR A 47 -0.37 -10.67 -6.23
C TYR A 47 0.37 -11.55 -7.21
N GLY A 48 1.61 -11.87 -6.86
CA GLY A 48 2.49 -12.66 -7.71
C GLY A 48 3.80 -13.03 -7.03
N GLU A 49 4.53 -13.93 -7.67
CA GLU A 49 5.86 -14.35 -7.23
C GLU A 49 6.93 -13.94 -8.24
N LYS A 50 8.08 -13.56 -7.71
CA LYS A 50 9.29 -13.32 -8.48
C LYS A 50 10.42 -14.19 -7.94
N TYR A 51 11.03 -14.96 -8.83
CA TYR A 51 12.17 -15.81 -8.55
C TYR A 51 13.48 -15.11 -8.94
N TYR A 52 14.40 -15.05 -7.99
CA TYR A 52 15.72 -14.49 -8.19
C TYR A 52 16.72 -15.63 -8.30
N TYR A 53 17.02 -16.04 -9.54
CA TYR A 53 17.94 -17.14 -9.86
C TYR A 53 19.29 -17.03 -9.14
N ARG A 54 19.85 -15.82 -9.03
CA ARG A 54 21.17 -15.56 -8.42
C ARG A 54 21.25 -16.05 -6.97
N ASN A 55 20.16 -15.93 -6.21
CA ASN A 55 20.14 -16.26 -4.79
C ASN A 55 19.21 -17.44 -4.48
N LYS A 56 18.65 -18.11 -5.50
CA LYS A 56 17.64 -19.16 -5.38
C LYS A 56 16.48 -18.79 -4.44
N SER A 57 16.08 -17.52 -4.44
CA SER A 57 15.04 -17.01 -3.56
C SER A 57 13.76 -16.68 -4.31
N ARG A 58 12.61 -16.86 -3.64
CA ARG A 58 11.30 -16.42 -4.12
C ARG A 58 10.82 -15.27 -3.27
N ILE A 59 10.31 -14.23 -3.92
CA ILE A 59 9.64 -13.11 -3.28
C ILE A 59 8.19 -13.15 -3.71
N PHE A 60 7.30 -13.24 -2.73
CA PHE A 60 5.88 -13.02 -2.90
C PHE A 60 5.58 -11.53 -2.72
N ALA A 61 4.73 -10.99 -3.58
CA ALA A 61 4.28 -9.61 -3.53
C ALA A 61 2.76 -9.55 -3.52
N THR A 62 2.22 -8.62 -2.73
CA THR A 62 0.83 -8.21 -2.76
C THR A 62 0.76 -6.70 -2.90
N ILE A 63 -0.05 -6.21 -3.83
CA ILE A 63 -0.38 -4.80 -4.02
C ILE A 63 -1.89 -4.69 -3.82
N THR A 64 -2.29 -3.98 -2.77
CA THR A 64 -3.68 -3.81 -2.39
C THR A 64 -4.06 -2.35 -2.55
N MET A 65 -5.03 -2.07 -3.42
CA MET A 65 -5.55 -0.73 -3.69
C MET A 65 -6.95 -0.63 -3.08
N HIS A 66 -7.12 0.30 -2.15
CA HIS A 66 -8.38 0.55 -1.45
C HIS A 66 -8.89 1.94 -1.81
N ARG A 67 -10.04 2.00 -2.49
CA ARG A 67 -10.74 3.26 -2.75
C ARG A 67 -11.42 3.72 -1.46
N ARG A 68 -11.01 4.89 -0.95
CA ARG A 68 -11.61 5.49 0.26
C ARG A 68 -12.69 6.50 -0.07
N ALA A 69 -12.49 7.26 -1.15
CA ALA A 69 -13.43 8.26 -1.64
C ALA A 69 -13.43 8.28 -3.18
N ASP A 70 -14.21 9.17 -3.78
CA ASP A 70 -14.24 9.36 -5.23
C ASP A 70 -12.94 9.92 -5.80
N ASN A 71 -12.11 10.54 -4.96
CA ASN A 71 -10.86 11.21 -5.30
C ASN A 71 -9.62 10.59 -4.64
N GLU A 72 -9.77 9.57 -3.79
CA GLU A 72 -8.67 9.04 -2.97
C GLU A 72 -8.55 7.51 -3.09
N CYS A 73 -7.34 7.04 -3.38
CA CYS A 73 -6.97 5.63 -3.35
C CYS A 73 -5.74 5.40 -2.47
N ARG A 74 -5.84 4.47 -1.53
CA ARG A 74 -4.74 4.02 -0.69
C ARG A 74 -4.15 2.73 -1.27
N ILE A 75 -2.86 2.72 -1.54
CA ILE A 75 -2.12 1.56 -2.04
C ILE A 75 -1.25 1.02 -0.92
N ASN A 76 -1.35 -0.27 -0.65
CA ASN A 76 -0.46 -0.98 0.26
C ASN A 76 0.32 -2.01 -0.55
N ILE A 77 1.64 -1.92 -0.52
CA ILE A 77 2.55 -2.87 -1.16
C ILE A 77 3.21 -3.68 -0.05
N LEU A 78 3.11 -5.00 -0.13
CA LEU A 78 3.69 -5.93 0.82
C LEU A 78 4.57 -6.93 0.06
N LEU A 79 5.84 -7.01 0.43
CA LEU A 79 6.80 -7.96 -0.12
C LEU A 79 7.32 -8.89 0.98
N GLY A 80 7.33 -10.19 0.71
CA GLY A 80 7.87 -11.18 1.62
C GLY A 80 8.55 -12.33 0.88
N GLY A 81 9.80 -12.61 1.26
CA GLY A 81 10.52 -13.81 0.83
C GLY A 81 10.46 -14.95 1.85
N GLY A 82 10.35 -16.18 1.35
CA GLY A 82 10.51 -17.39 2.16
C GLY A 82 11.99 -17.72 2.38
N SER A 83 12.38 -18.04 3.61
CA SER A 83 13.75 -18.36 4.04
C SER A 83 14.29 -19.71 3.57
N GLY A 84 13.69 -20.35 2.56
CA GLY A 84 14.07 -21.69 2.06
C GLY A 84 15.46 -21.78 1.41
N GLY A 85 16.18 -20.66 1.29
CA GLY A 85 17.55 -20.63 0.82
C GLY A 85 18.06 -19.20 0.79
N VAL A 86 19.04 -18.93 1.65
CA VAL A 86 19.92 -17.76 1.61
C VAL A 86 19.35 -16.47 2.23
N THR A 87 20.03 -16.05 3.30
CA THR A 87 19.94 -14.84 4.13
C THR A 87 20.08 -13.50 3.39
N VAL A 88 19.96 -13.47 2.05
CA VAL A 88 20.34 -12.36 1.16
C VAL A 88 19.15 -11.88 0.31
N THR A 89 17.92 -11.96 0.83
CA THR A 89 16.73 -11.39 0.17
C THR A 89 16.56 -9.89 0.41
N LEU A 90 17.26 -9.32 1.40
CA LEU A 90 17.17 -7.90 1.80
C LEU A 90 17.31 -6.91 0.63
N GLY A 91 18.14 -7.20 -0.37
CA GLY A 91 18.29 -6.33 -1.55
C GLY A 91 17.24 -6.56 -2.64
N ALA A 92 16.75 -7.79 -2.77
CA ALA A 92 15.82 -8.16 -3.83
C ALA A 92 14.40 -7.63 -3.55
N GLU A 93 13.95 -7.69 -2.29
CA GLU A 93 12.67 -7.08 -1.85
C GLU A 93 12.70 -5.57 -2.12
N LYS A 94 13.75 -4.86 -1.68
CA LYS A 94 13.91 -3.42 -1.91
C LYS A 94 13.94 -3.03 -3.39
N ASN A 95 14.62 -3.81 -4.22
CA ASN A 95 14.67 -3.55 -5.66
C ASN A 95 13.31 -3.75 -6.33
N LEU A 96 12.54 -4.76 -5.92
CA LEU A 96 11.18 -4.97 -6.42
C LEU A 96 10.24 -3.85 -5.95
N MET A 97 10.34 -3.46 -4.67
CA MET A 97 9.59 -2.34 -4.10
C MET A 97 9.81 -1.06 -4.90
N LYS A 98 11.07 -0.69 -5.15
CA LYS A 98 11.42 0.49 -5.95
C LYS A 98 10.80 0.47 -7.35
N LYS A 99 10.77 -0.70 -8.00
CA LYS A 99 10.16 -0.82 -9.34
C LYS A 99 8.65 -0.60 -9.30
N ILE A 100 7.97 -1.20 -8.31
CA ILE A 100 6.52 -1.03 -8.14
C ILE A 100 6.20 0.44 -7.84
N ILE A 101 6.91 1.06 -6.90
CA ILE A 101 6.73 2.47 -6.53
C ILE A 101 6.97 3.37 -7.75
N LYS A 102 8.08 3.19 -8.47
CA LYS A 102 8.37 3.96 -9.69
C LYS A 102 7.25 3.87 -10.72
N ARG A 103 6.63 2.70 -10.85
CA ARG A 103 5.50 2.54 -11.77
C ARG A 103 4.25 3.26 -11.29
N VAL A 104 3.99 3.28 -9.97
CA VAL A 104 2.92 4.11 -9.40
C VAL A 104 3.20 5.58 -9.68
N GLU A 105 4.43 6.05 -9.41
CA GLU A 105 4.88 7.43 -9.67
C GLU A 105 4.64 7.83 -11.13
N GLU A 106 5.09 7.02 -12.09
CA GLU A 106 4.89 7.27 -13.52
C GLU A 106 3.40 7.42 -13.87
N VAL A 107 2.53 6.53 -13.37
CA VAL A 107 1.09 6.62 -13.62
C VAL A 107 0.49 7.86 -12.97
N THR A 108 0.92 8.23 -11.76
CA THR A 108 0.44 9.45 -11.09
C THR A 108 0.89 10.71 -11.82
N GLU A 109 2.14 10.77 -12.29
CA GLU A 109 2.68 11.90 -13.04
C GLU A 109 1.99 12.08 -14.40
N GLU A 110 1.81 10.99 -15.15
CA GLU A 110 1.10 10.98 -16.45
C GLU A 110 -0.32 11.52 -16.34
N ASN A 111 -0.96 11.34 -15.19
CA ASN A 111 -2.35 11.74 -14.96
C ASN A 111 -2.49 12.99 -14.08
N GLN A 112 -1.37 13.66 -13.73
CA GLN A 112 -1.34 14.85 -12.88
C GLN A 112 -2.01 14.62 -11.50
N TRP A 113 -1.86 13.42 -10.96
CA TRP A 113 -2.35 13.07 -9.63
C TRP A 113 -1.31 13.38 -8.55
N ILE A 114 -1.79 13.57 -7.32
CA ILE A 114 -0.94 13.82 -6.17
C ILE A 114 -0.62 12.47 -5.51
N LEU A 115 0.67 12.14 -5.43
CA LEU A 115 1.15 10.95 -4.73
C LEU A 115 1.78 11.36 -3.40
N THR A 116 1.28 10.79 -2.32
CA THR A 116 1.81 10.98 -0.97
C THR A 116 2.28 9.65 -0.40
N GLU A 117 3.54 9.61 0.04
CA GLU A 117 4.10 8.47 0.76
C GLU A 117 3.73 8.56 2.25
N VAL A 118 3.20 7.46 2.81
CA VAL A 118 2.85 7.40 4.23
C VAL A 118 3.98 6.72 5.00
N ASP A 119 4.63 7.48 5.87
CA ASP A 119 5.56 6.92 6.85
C ASP A 119 4.77 6.35 8.03
N GLU A 120 4.85 5.03 8.22
CA GLU A 120 4.14 4.29 9.28
C GLU A 120 4.39 4.86 10.70
N GLU A 121 5.54 5.53 10.93
CA GLU A 121 5.87 6.17 12.21
C GLU A 121 4.99 7.38 12.59
N LYS A 122 4.31 8.01 11.62
CA LYS A 122 3.43 9.17 11.89
C LYS A 122 1.99 8.76 12.23
N GLU A 123 1.45 7.73 11.57
CA GLU A 123 0.07 7.24 11.83
C GLU A 123 -0.08 6.65 13.25
N GLU A 124 0.94 5.98 13.81
CA GLU A 124 0.88 5.48 15.19
C GLU A 124 0.87 6.60 16.23
N LYS A 125 1.58 7.70 15.97
CA LYS A 125 1.62 8.86 16.87
C LYS A 125 0.30 9.63 16.85
N GLU A 126 -0.35 9.75 15.69
CA GLU A 126 -1.66 10.39 15.57
C GLU A 126 -2.78 9.54 16.17
N LYS A 127 -2.80 8.22 15.93
CA LYS A 127 -3.77 7.31 16.58
C LYS A 127 -3.63 7.24 18.10
N LYS A 128 -2.42 7.45 18.64
CA LYS A 128 -2.20 7.56 20.10
C LYS A 128 -2.71 8.89 20.65
N LYS A 129 -2.44 10.01 19.97
CA LYS A 129 -2.97 11.34 20.35
C LYS A 129 -4.50 11.41 20.32
N ASP A 130 -5.15 10.88 19.29
CA ASP A 130 -6.61 10.86 19.19
C ASP A 130 -7.28 9.97 20.25
N LYS A 131 -6.59 8.93 20.72
CA LYS A 131 -7.05 8.09 21.83
C LYS A 131 -6.86 8.77 23.19
N GLU A 132 -5.76 9.49 23.39
CA GLU A 132 -5.52 10.26 24.63
C GLU A 132 -6.52 11.41 24.75
N GLN A 133 -6.79 12.13 23.67
CA GLN A 133 -7.71 13.28 23.68
C GLN A 133 -9.18 12.86 23.92
N LYS A 134 -9.62 11.73 23.36
CA LYS A 134 -10.94 11.15 23.69
C LYS A 134 -11.06 10.68 25.14
N SER A 135 -9.95 10.26 25.76
CA SER A 135 -9.97 9.83 27.17
C SER A 135 -10.00 10.98 28.17
N GLU A 136 -9.51 12.16 27.80
CA GLU A 136 -9.57 13.37 28.64
C GLU A 136 -10.96 14.04 28.60
N ASP A 137 -11.61 14.05 27.42
CA ASP A 137 -12.95 14.62 27.25
C ASP A 137 -14.05 13.79 27.94
N GLU A 138 -13.89 12.46 28.05
CA GLU A 138 -14.83 11.60 28.78
C GLU A 138 -14.73 11.73 30.30
N ASN A 139 -13.59 12.22 30.83
CA ASN A 139 -13.34 12.30 32.27
C ASN A 139 -13.75 13.66 32.88
N THR A 140 -13.83 14.72 32.07
CA THR A 140 -14.30 16.04 32.51
C THR A 140 -15.83 16.18 32.47
N GLY A 141 -16.54 15.34 31.70
CA GLY A 141 -18.01 15.39 31.57
C GLY A 141 -18.82 14.77 32.72
N LYS A 142 -18.20 14.12 33.71
CA LYS A 142 -18.90 13.39 34.79
C LYS A 142 -18.97 14.09 36.14
N ASN A 143 -18.43 15.30 36.28
CA ASN A 143 -18.35 16.01 37.57
C ASN A 143 -19.18 17.30 37.63
N MET A 144 -20.45 17.24 37.22
CA MET A 144 -21.46 18.20 37.68
C MET A 144 -22.67 17.44 38.23
N GLY A 145 -22.53 17.00 39.49
CA GLY A 145 -23.68 16.63 40.30
C GLY A 145 -24.52 17.89 40.60
N PRO A 146 -25.85 17.80 40.56
CA PRO A 146 -26.71 18.96 40.83
C PRO A 146 -26.62 19.38 42.30
N LEU A 147 -26.69 20.70 42.49
CA LEU A 147 -26.79 21.45 43.77
C LEU A 147 -27.92 20.95 44.68
#